data_AF-A0A4S4A468-F1
#
_entry.id   AF-A0A4S4A468-F1
#
_cell.length_a   1.000
_cell.length_b   1.000
_cell.length_c   1.000
_cell.angle_alpha   90.00
_cell.angle_beta   90.00
_cell.angle_gamma   90.00
#
_symmetry.space_group_name_H-M   'P 1'
#
loop_
_entity.id
_entity.type
_entity.pdbx_description
1 polymer ?
#
loop_
_entity_poly.entity_id
_entity_poly.type
_entity_poly.pdbx_seq_one_letter_code
_entity_poly.pdbx_strand_id
1 'polypeptide(L)'
;MNKNCVLAYPSALLLVKDPLKNNTQQYLHDKQLFIDENAQVKGVVGCLLEKVLTDFYPQIVVETSAKIAGQVFCDGNLELKGTVSGSVYTRYFLTNQGGSIYLNHLFNGVVENQNIPDFTVECFWKIRTKLW
;
A
#
# COMPACT_ATOMS: atom_id res chain seq x y z
N MET A 1 10.66 0.28 -4.02
CA MET A 1 11.73 0.02 -3.04
C MET A 1 12.36 -1.29 -3.40
N ASN A 2 13.67 -1.31 -3.62
CA ASN A 2 14.38 -2.51 -4.09
C ASN A 2 14.54 -3.54 -2.96
N LYS A 3 14.95 -4.75 -3.35
CA LYS A 3 15.24 -5.86 -2.43
C LYS A 3 16.23 -5.47 -1.34
N ASN A 4 16.05 -6.02 -0.14
CA ASN A 4 16.94 -5.87 1.01
C ASN A 4 17.17 -4.41 1.48
N CYS A 5 16.34 -3.47 1.06
CA CYS A 5 16.41 -2.11 1.58
C CYS A 5 15.75 -2.02 2.97
N VAL A 6 16.27 -1.14 3.82
CA VAL A 6 15.70 -0.88 5.15
C VAL A 6 15.43 0.61 5.29
N LEU A 7 14.17 0.97 5.52
CA LEU A 7 13.77 2.30 5.96
C LEU A 7 13.58 2.26 7.48
N ALA A 8 14.52 2.89 8.19
CA ALA A 8 14.48 2.97 9.64
C ALA A 8 13.37 3.92 10.11
N TYR A 9 12.90 3.70 11.33
CA TYR A 9 11.89 4.59 11.92
C TYR A 9 12.53 5.92 12.36
N PRO A 10 11.81 7.05 12.24
CA PRO A 10 10.54 7.22 11.53
C PRO A 10 10.77 7.37 10.03
N SER A 11 10.07 6.57 9.21
CA SER A 11 10.07 6.75 7.76
C SER A 11 8.66 6.85 7.21
N ALA A 12 8.52 7.57 6.09
CA ALA A 12 7.28 7.68 5.35
C ALA A 12 7.56 7.50 3.85
N LEU A 13 6.87 6.55 3.22
CA LEU A 13 6.92 6.33 1.78
C LEU A 13 5.53 6.63 1.21
N LEU A 14 5.39 7.75 0.50
CA LEU A 14 4.12 8.24 0.02
C LEU A 14 4.10 8.33 -1.51
N LEU A 15 3.04 7.78 -2.11
CA LEU A 15 2.69 7.97 -3.51
C LEU A 15 1.45 8.87 -3.58
N VAL A 16 1.60 10.04 -4.19
CA VAL A 16 0.50 10.99 -4.42
C VAL A 16 0.24 11.09 -5.92
N LYS A 17 -0.95 10.71 -6.37
CA LYS A 17 -1.34 10.82 -7.78
C LYS A 17 -2.31 11.98 -7.98
N ASP A 18 -1.87 12.97 -8.75
CA ASP A 18 -2.66 14.11 -9.20
C ASP A 18 -3.35 13.77 -10.56
N PRO A 19 -4.68 13.90 -10.66
CA PRO A 19 -5.44 13.57 -11.87
C PRO A 19 -5.22 14.57 -13.01
N LEU A 20 -4.71 15.77 -12.76
CA LEU A 20 -4.69 16.86 -13.75
C LEU A 20 -3.61 16.73 -14.83
N LYS A 21 -2.70 15.75 -14.75
CA LYS A 21 -1.57 15.64 -15.72
C LYS A 21 -1.70 14.57 -16.80
N ASN A 22 -2.55 13.56 -16.66
CA ASN A 22 -2.50 12.40 -17.55
C ASN A 22 -3.89 12.02 -18.09
N ASN A 23 -4.23 12.56 -19.26
CA ASN A 23 -5.50 12.33 -19.96
C ASN A 23 -5.56 10.98 -20.71
N THR A 24 -4.72 10.03 -20.34
CA THR A 24 -4.55 8.74 -21.02
C THR A 24 -4.51 7.65 -19.95
N GLN A 25 -5.56 6.83 -19.91
CA GLN A 25 -5.73 5.72 -18.95
C GLN A 25 -4.54 4.73 -18.94
N GLN A 26 -3.70 4.73 -19.99
CA GLN A 26 -2.50 3.90 -20.11
C GLN A 26 -1.38 4.24 -19.12
N TYR A 27 -1.32 5.44 -18.55
CA TYR A 27 -0.24 5.85 -17.64
C TYR A 27 -0.55 5.66 -16.14
N LEU A 28 -1.72 5.14 -15.79
CA LEU A 28 -2.10 4.88 -14.40
C LEU A 28 -1.47 3.60 -13.83
N HIS A 29 -1.19 2.63 -14.71
CA HIS A 29 -0.46 1.40 -14.40
C HIS A 29 1.02 1.66 -14.06
N ASP A 30 1.65 2.70 -14.64
CA ASP A 30 3.10 2.95 -14.51
C ASP A 30 3.56 3.49 -13.15
N LYS A 31 2.63 3.76 -12.23
CA LYS A 31 2.97 4.35 -10.93
C LYS A 31 2.36 3.51 -9.82
N GLN A 32 2.96 2.36 -9.54
CA GLN A 32 2.69 1.59 -8.33
C GLN A 32 3.79 1.84 -7.30
N LEU A 33 3.42 1.79 -6.03
CA LEU A 33 4.37 1.72 -4.94
C LEU A 33 4.67 0.25 -4.69
N PHE A 34 5.86 -0.17 -5.13
CA PHE A 34 6.30 -1.56 -5.03
C PHE A 34 7.28 -1.72 -3.87
N ILE A 35 6.99 -2.62 -2.94
CA ILE A 35 7.87 -3.01 -1.84
C ILE A 35 8.33 -4.44 -2.12
N ASP A 36 9.56 -4.55 -2.60
CA ASP A 36 10.15 -5.80 -3.08
C ASP A 36 10.56 -6.73 -1.92
N GLU A 37 10.91 -7.96 -2.26
CA GLU A 37 11.25 -9.02 -1.32
C GLU A 37 12.35 -8.60 -0.33
N ASN A 38 12.17 -9.00 0.93
CA ASN A 38 13.08 -8.73 2.04
C ASN A 38 13.31 -7.23 2.35
N ALA A 39 12.56 -6.33 1.71
CA ALA A 39 12.54 -4.93 2.11
C ALA A 39 11.85 -4.76 3.47
N GLN A 40 12.36 -3.84 4.29
CA GLN A 40 11.81 -3.52 5.60
C GLN A 40 11.47 -2.03 5.68
N VAL A 41 10.22 -1.72 5.99
CA VAL A 41 9.77 -0.35 6.23
C VAL A 41 9.30 -0.21 7.66
N LYS A 42 9.91 0.70 8.43
CA LYS A 42 9.46 1.04 9.78
C LYS A 42 8.86 2.44 9.78
N GLY A 43 7.54 2.53 9.80
CA GLY A 43 6.80 3.78 9.70
C GLY A 43 5.56 3.67 8.82
N VAL A 44 5.39 4.60 7.89
CA VAL A 44 4.15 4.76 7.12
C VAL A 44 4.39 4.49 5.63
N VAL A 45 3.52 3.69 5.02
CA VAL A 45 3.43 3.52 3.57
C VAL A 45 2.06 4.03 3.12
N GLY A 46 2.03 4.99 2.21
CA GLY A 46 0.80 5.69 1.81
C GLY A 46 0.63 5.78 0.31
N CYS A 47 -0.60 5.60 -0.18
CA CYS A 47 -1.02 5.95 -1.53
C CYS A 47 -2.29 6.81 -1.46
N LEU A 48 -2.21 8.03 -2.01
CA LEU A 48 -3.30 8.99 -2.08
C LEU A 48 -3.73 9.19 -3.53
N LEU A 49 -5.00 8.91 -3.81
CA LEU A 49 -5.62 9.03 -5.13
C LEU A 49 -6.74 10.07 -5.05
N GLU A 50 -6.79 11.04 -5.96
CA GLU A 50 -7.93 11.97 -6.01
C GLU A 50 -9.17 11.37 -6.70
N LYS A 51 -8.99 10.32 -7.51
CA LYS A 51 -10.08 9.64 -8.22
C LYS A 51 -10.02 8.13 -7.97
N VAL A 52 -11.18 7.55 -7.72
CA VAL A 52 -11.33 6.09 -7.64
C VAL A 52 -11.03 5.51 -9.02
N LEU A 53 -10.02 4.65 -9.08
CA LEU A 53 -9.74 3.87 -10.27
C LEU A 53 -10.67 2.66 -10.29
N THR A 54 -11.32 2.42 -11.43
CA THR A 54 -12.21 1.27 -11.65
C THR A 54 -11.47 0.05 -12.18
N ASP A 55 -10.14 0.12 -12.31
CA ASP A 55 -9.31 -0.98 -12.74
C ASP A 55 -8.97 -1.92 -11.56
N PHE A 56 -8.82 -3.20 -11.86
CA PHE A 56 -8.35 -4.20 -10.89
C PHE A 56 -6.82 -4.24 -10.84
N TYR A 57 -6.19 -3.06 -10.79
CA TYR A 57 -4.75 -2.92 -10.68
C TYR A 57 -4.36 -2.46 -9.27
N PRO A 58 -3.38 -3.08 -8.61
CA PRO A 58 -2.93 -2.66 -7.28
C PRO A 58 -2.10 -1.37 -7.37
N GLN A 59 -2.36 -0.40 -6.48
CA GLN A 59 -1.52 0.80 -6.37
C GLN A 59 -0.37 0.63 -5.39
N ILE A 60 -0.53 -0.28 -4.42
CA ILE A 60 0.54 -0.73 -3.54
C ILE A 60 0.67 -2.24 -3.71
N VAL A 61 1.89 -2.71 -3.91
CA VAL A 61 2.23 -4.14 -3.91
C VAL A 61 3.30 -4.38 -2.86
N VAL A 62 3.01 -5.30 -1.95
CA VAL A 62 3.93 -5.75 -0.90
C VAL A 62 4.27 -7.19 -1.19
N GLU A 63 5.48 -7.43 -1.67
CA GLU A 63 5.93 -8.77 -2.06
C GLU A 63 6.21 -9.68 -0.87
N THR A 64 6.36 -10.96 -1.19
CA THR A 64 6.67 -12.01 -0.21
C THR A 64 7.94 -11.65 0.58
N SER A 65 7.97 -11.98 1.87
CA SER A 65 9.07 -11.67 2.80
C SER A 65 9.35 -10.18 3.05
N ALA A 66 8.65 -9.25 2.39
CA ALA A 66 8.69 -7.84 2.78
C ALA A 66 8.00 -7.65 4.13
N LYS A 67 8.54 -6.74 4.95
CA LYS A 67 8.02 -6.44 6.29
C LYS A 67 7.75 -4.95 6.45
N ILE A 68 6.55 -4.62 6.88
CA ILE A 68 6.17 -3.25 7.21
C ILE A 68 5.80 -3.23 8.69
N ALA A 69 6.56 -2.50 9.49
CA ALA A 69 6.25 -2.25 10.89
C ALA A 69 5.68 -0.84 11.02
N GLY A 70 4.37 -0.73 11.16
CA GLY A 70 3.64 0.54 11.21
C GLY A 70 2.34 0.50 10.43
N GLN A 71 2.11 1.49 9.57
CA GLN A 71 0.81 1.68 8.91
C GLN A 71 0.91 1.65 7.39
N VAL A 72 -0.03 0.96 6.76
CA VAL A 72 -0.25 1.02 5.31
C VAL A 72 -1.58 1.71 5.06
N PHE A 73 -1.55 2.80 4.30
CA PHE A 73 -2.74 3.51 3.85
C PHE A 73 -2.78 3.52 2.32
N CYS A 74 -3.84 2.99 1.71
CA CYS A 74 -4.02 2.96 0.27
C CYS A 74 -5.43 3.43 -0.08
N ASP A 75 -5.55 4.59 -0.72
CA ASP A 75 -6.85 5.06 -1.25
C ASP A 75 -7.22 4.35 -2.57
N GLY A 76 -7.03 3.03 -2.63
CA GLY A 76 -7.16 2.21 -3.82
C GLY A 76 -7.03 0.73 -3.50
N ASN A 77 -6.50 -0.04 -4.43
CA ASN A 77 -6.27 -1.47 -4.35
C ASN A 77 -4.88 -1.77 -3.77
N LEU A 78 -4.81 -2.75 -2.87
CA LEU A 78 -3.57 -3.22 -2.25
C LEU A 78 -3.40 -4.71 -2.52
N GLU A 79 -2.26 -5.11 -3.07
CA GLU A 79 -1.84 -6.52 -3.11
C GLU A 79 -0.82 -6.77 -2.00
N LEU A 80 -1.20 -7.62 -1.03
CA LEU A 80 -0.40 -7.91 0.16
C LEU A 80 -0.01 -9.39 0.19
N LYS A 81 1.28 -9.68 -0.06
CA LYS A 81 1.90 -11.02 0.04
C LYS A 81 2.90 -11.12 1.20
N GLY A 82 3.38 -9.98 1.71
CA GLY A 82 4.30 -9.89 2.84
C GLY A 82 3.61 -9.77 4.20
N THR A 83 4.33 -9.23 5.19
CA THR A 83 3.83 -9.04 6.56
C THR A 83 3.71 -7.55 6.90
N VAL A 84 2.55 -7.14 7.40
CA VAL A 84 2.35 -5.84 8.04
C VAL A 84 2.12 -6.06 9.53
N SER A 85 3.05 -5.59 10.35
CA SER A 85 2.94 -5.48 11.79
C SER A 85 2.37 -4.10 12.13
N GLY A 86 1.05 -4.01 12.32
CA GLY A 86 0.30 -2.78 12.56
C GLY A 86 -1.02 -2.71 11.79
N SER A 87 -1.34 -1.56 11.22
CA SER A 87 -2.67 -1.27 10.67
C SER A 87 -2.65 -1.09 9.14
N VAL A 88 -3.65 -1.66 8.46
CA VAL A 88 -3.81 -1.56 7.01
C VAL A 88 -5.18 -0.96 6.67
N TYR A 89 -5.17 0.11 5.90
CA TYR A 89 -6.35 0.76 5.35
C TYR A 89 -6.27 0.72 3.84
N THR A 90 -7.23 0.07 3.19
CA THR A 90 -7.30 -0.04 1.73
C THR A 90 -8.76 -0.09 1.27
N ARG A 91 -9.07 0.24 0.01
CA ARG A 91 -10.42 0.01 -0.54
C ARG A 91 -10.68 -1.46 -0.77
N TYR A 92 -9.76 -2.11 -1.46
CA TYR A 92 -9.84 -3.54 -1.77
C TYR A 92 -8.48 -4.21 -1.56
N PHE A 93 -8.51 -5.44 -1.06
CA PHE A 93 -7.38 -6.36 -1.20
C PHE A 93 -7.48 -7.05 -2.55
N LEU A 94 -6.41 -7.02 -3.33
CA LEU A 94 -6.32 -7.78 -4.57
C LEU A 94 -5.38 -8.97 -4.38
N THR A 95 -5.79 -10.11 -4.90
CA THR A 95 -4.93 -11.28 -5.06
C THR A 95 -5.00 -11.72 -6.51
N ASN A 96 -3.86 -11.84 -7.18
CA ASN A 96 -3.76 -12.47 -8.50
C ASN A 96 -3.23 -13.89 -8.34
N GLN A 97 -4.06 -14.91 -8.61
CA GLN A 97 -3.69 -16.32 -8.53
C GLN A 97 -4.18 -17.06 -9.77
N GLY A 98 -3.26 -17.76 -10.45
CA GLY A 98 -3.59 -18.54 -11.64
C GLY A 98 -4.23 -17.73 -12.77
N GLY A 99 -3.92 -16.43 -12.89
CA GLY A 99 -4.51 -15.52 -13.88
C GLY A 99 -5.91 -15.00 -13.52
N SER A 100 -6.43 -15.37 -12.36
CA SER A 100 -7.69 -14.84 -11.82
C SER A 100 -7.42 -13.77 -10.77
N ILE A 101 -8.25 -12.71 -10.76
CA ILE A 101 -8.19 -11.65 -9.76
C ILE A 101 -9.29 -11.86 -8.75
N TYR A 102 -8.91 -11.92 -7.48
CA TYR A 102 -9.81 -12.03 -6.34
C TYR A 102 -9.85 -10.71 -5.57
N LEU A 103 -11.06 -10.21 -5.33
CA LEU A 103 -11.31 -9.00 -4.55
C LEU A 103 -11.56 -9.34 -3.09
N ASN A 104 -11.02 -8.52 -2.20
CA ASN A 104 -11.13 -8.67 -0.75
C ASN A 104 -10.67 -10.05 -0.27
N HIS A 105 -9.72 -10.62 -0.99
CA HIS A 105 -9.09 -11.87 -0.63
C HIS A 105 -7.65 -11.56 -0.23
N LEU A 106 -7.30 -11.86 1.01
CA LEU A 106 -5.92 -11.82 1.49
C LEU A 106 -5.32 -13.22 1.32
N PHE A 107 -4.35 -13.36 0.43
CA PHE A 107 -3.67 -14.62 0.16
C PHE A 107 -2.18 -14.49 0.42
N ASN A 108 -1.63 -15.34 1.29
CA ASN A 108 -0.23 -15.32 1.76
C ASN A 108 0.24 -14.06 2.49
N GLY A 109 -0.51 -12.95 2.43
CA GLY A 109 -0.28 -11.77 3.24
C GLY A 109 -0.68 -11.99 4.70
N VAL A 110 0.05 -11.33 5.60
CA VAL A 110 -0.20 -11.36 7.04
C VAL A 110 -0.35 -9.94 7.55
N VAL A 111 -1.46 -9.65 8.22
CA VAL A 111 -1.64 -8.43 9.02
C VAL A 111 -1.70 -8.85 10.48
N GLU A 112 -0.80 -8.33 11.28
CA GLU A 112 -0.58 -8.80 12.64
C GLU A 112 -0.16 -7.66 13.57
N ASN A 113 -0.19 -7.92 14.88
CA ASN A 113 0.06 -6.90 15.91
C ASN A 113 1.30 -7.23 16.78
N GLN A 114 2.05 -8.26 16.43
CA GLN A 114 3.33 -8.57 17.07
C GLN A 114 4.42 -7.72 16.37
N ASN A 115 5.52 -7.43 17.05
CA ASN A 115 6.65 -6.66 16.50
C ASN A 115 6.36 -5.22 16.07
N ILE A 116 5.30 -4.59 16.59
CA ILE A 116 5.09 -3.16 16.45
C ILE A 116 6.09 -2.42 17.35
N PRO A 117 6.84 -1.43 16.84
CA PRO A 117 7.72 -0.62 17.66
C PRO A 117 6.93 0.14 18.74
N ASP A 118 7.42 0.16 19.98
CA ASP A 118 6.77 0.81 21.14
C ASP A 118 6.45 2.30 20.93
N PHE A 119 7.19 2.98 20.05
CA PHE A 119 7.04 4.40 19.75
C PHE A 119 6.14 4.67 18.54
N THR A 120 5.46 3.67 17.97
CA THR A 120 4.66 3.84 16.75
C THR A 120 3.46 4.73 17.01
N VAL A 121 3.43 5.90 16.37
CA VAL A 121 2.30 6.83 16.41
C VAL A 121 1.31 6.48 15.31
N GLU A 122 0.05 6.25 15.66
CA GLU A 122 -1.02 6.11 14.67
C GLU A 122 -1.27 7.44 13.93
N CYS A 123 -1.24 7.39 12.60
CA CYS A 123 -1.59 8.52 11.76
C CYS A 123 -3.09 8.47 11.51
N PHE A 124 -3.84 9.39 12.12
CA PHE A 124 -5.26 9.56 11.81
C PHE A 124 -5.43 10.21 10.44
N TRP A 125 -5.79 9.41 9.44
CA TRP A 125 -6.07 9.88 8.09
C TRP A 125 -7.47 10.51 8.01
N LYS A 126 -7.53 11.84 7.93
CA LYS A 126 -8.78 12.57 7.66
C LYS A 126 -8.75 13.11 6.24
N ILE A 127 -9.32 12.36 5.29
CA ILE A 127 -9.55 12.87 3.94
C ILE A 127 -10.71 13.86 4.01
N ARG A 128 -10.42 15.15 3.82
CA ARG A 128 -11.46 16.17 3.63
C ARG A 128 -11.99 16.03 2.21
N THR A 129 -13.14 15.41 2.03
CA THR A 129 -13.90 15.55 0.78
C THR A 129 -14.37 17.00 0.67
N LYS A 130 -13.92 17.72 -0.36
CA LYS A 130 -14.60 18.94 -0.79
C LYS A 130 -15.93 18.51 -1.40
N LEU A 131 -17.00 18.59 -0.60
CA LEU A 131 -18.36 18.68 -1.12
C LEU A 131 -18.42 19.99 -1.92
N TRP A 132 -18.53 19.87 -3.25
CA TRP A 132 -18.98 20.97 -4.10
C TRP A 132 -20.50 20.96 -4.11
#